data_AF-A0A1Z3N4Z3-F1
#
_entry.id   AF-A0A1Z3N4Z3-F1
#
_cell.length_a   1.000
_cell.length_b   1.000
_cell.length_c   1.000
_cell.angle_alpha   90.00
_cell.angle_beta   90.00
_cell.angle_gamma   90.00
#
_symmetry.space_group_name_H-M   'P 1'
#
loop_
_entity.id
_entity.type
_entity.pdbx_description
1 polymer ?
#
loop_
_entity_poly.entity_id
_entity_poly.type
_entity_poly.pdbx_seq_one_letter_code
_entity_poly.pdbx_strand_id
1 'polypeptide(L)'
;MKLIFSLLLALPHDHGNTVLNQSPVTLASVAALELFESGNIGGLVGFQTFKADDEAAVKLTYMDNSGTARVVGYDCHFHAHGDAQEAHCHDSADLGVIDSPANDISFSVDEFAASLAYSADIFTRKIAPLSQITNVKMWQTGGGIWATLTHNAGAGEVKSHFMCHMHGDHFDCHRSRNPGPNEPRYQE
;
A
#
# COMPACT_ATOMS: atom_id res chain seq x y z
N MET A 1 22.80 11.81 -42.06
CA MET A 1 22.16 10.71 -41.31
C MET A 1 21.62 11.33 -40.01
N LYS A 2 20.30 11.54 -39.90
CA LYS A 2 19.68 12.12 -38.70
C LYS A 2 19.27 10.94 -37.79
N LEU A 3 19.99 10.76 -36.69
CA LEU A 3 19.57 9.89 -35.59
C LEU A 3 18.52 10.66 -34.78
N ILE A 4 17.25 10.28 -34.92
CA ILE A 4 16.18 10.73 -34.03
C ILE A 4 16.23 9.80 -32.82
N PHE A 5 16.79 10.31 -31.73
CA PHE A 5 16.78 9.64 -30.43
C PHE A 5 15.40 9.94 -29.81
N SER A 6 14.42 9.06 -30.05
CA SER A 6 13.16 9.09 -29.31
C SER A 6 13.44 8.61 -27.89
N LEU A 7 13.70 9.55 -26.98
CA LEU A 7 13.50 9.30 -25.55
C LEU A 7 11.99 9.03 -25.37
N LEU A 8 11.63 7.77 -25.15
CA LEU A 8 10.37 7.46 -24.49
C LEU A 8 10.42 8.13 -23.12
N LEU A 9 9.70 9.24 -22.99
CA LEU A 9 9.25 9.71 -21.68
C LEU A 9 8.40 8.58 -21.10
N ALA A 10 8.93 7.89 -20.10
CA ALA A 10 8.10 7.08 -19.22
C ALA A 10 7.05 8.03 -18.64
N LEU A 11 5.79 7.84 -19.03
CA LEU A 11 4.68 8.52 -18.39
C LEU A 11 4.66 8.02 -16.94
N PRO A 12 4.50 8.90 -15.93
CA PRO A 12 4.15 8.42 -14.60
C PRO A 12 2.87 7.59 -14.76
N HIS A 13 2.87 6.37 -14.23
CA HIS A 13 1.66 5.57 -14.13
C HIS A 13 0.69 6.35 -13.23
N ASP A 14 -0.23 7.10 -13.83
CA ASP A 14 -1.28 7.80 -13.11
C ASP A 14 -2.18 6.73 -12.46
N HIS A 15 -1.91 6.40 -11.21
CA HIS A 15 -2.79 5.60 -10.36
C HIS A 15 -4.05 6.41 -10.00
N GLY A 16 -4.71 7.02 -10.99
CA GLY A 16 -5.82 7.98 -10.94
C GLY A 16 -7.12 7.45 -10.33
N ASN A 17 -7.01 6.69 -9.24
CA ASN A 17 -8.09 6.33 -8.37
C ASN A 17 -8.34 7.49 -7.42
N THR A 18 -9.24 8.38 -7.82
CA THR A 18 -9.71 9.55 -7.06
C THR A 18 -10.12 9.24 -5.62
N VAL A 19 -10.41 7.97 -5.32
CA VAL A 19 -10.71 7.49 -3.97
C VAL A 19 -9.48 7.50 -3.05
N LEU A 20 -8.30 7.11 -3.54
CA LEU A 20 -7.08 7.04 -2.72
C LEU A 20 -6.55 8.42 -2.34
N ASN A 21 -6.92 9.47 -3.08
CA ASN A 21 -6.52 10.84 -2.78
C ASN A 21 -7.32 11.46 -1.61
N GLN A 22 -8.29 10.74 -1.05
CA GLN A 22 -9.16 11.21 0.04
C GLN A 22 -8.60 10.86 1.43
N SER A 23 -7.46 10.18 1.51
CA SER A 23 -6.78 9.88 2.76
C SER A 23 -5.26 10.05 2.64
N PRO A 24 -4.62 10.78 3.57
CA PRO A 24 -3.17 10.89 3.62
C PRO A 24 -2.47 9.52 3.74
N VAL A 25 -3.09 8.56 4.44
CA VAL A 25 -2.52 7.21 4.62
C VAL A 25 -2.51 6.45 3.30
N THR A 26 -3.59 6.51 2.52
CA THR A 26 -3.62 5.83 1.23
C THR A 26 -2.73 6.50 0.20
N LEU A 27 -2.65 7.85 0.20
CA LEU A 27 -1.71 8.60 -0.63
C LEU A 27 -0.26 8.20 -0.35
N ALA A 28 0.16 8.22 0.92
CA ALA A 28 1.51 7.81 1.31
C ALA A 28 1.81 6.35 0.96
N SER A 29 0.81 5.47 1.06
CA SER A 29 0.96 4.07 0.67
C SER A 29 1.30 3.94 -0.82
N VAL A 30 0.58 4.64 -1.69
CA VAL A 30 0.81 4.60 -3.15
C VAL A 30 2.17 5.21 -3.50
N ALA A 31 2.52 6.37 -2.95
CA ALA A 31 3.80 7.01 -3.21
C ALA A 31 5.00 6.13 -2.79
N ALA A 32 4.92 5.44 -1.64
CA ALA A 32 5.97 4.52 -1.21
C ALA A 32 6.02 3.24 -2.07
N LEU A 33 4.86 2.75 -2.54
CA LEU A 33 4.78 1.62 -3.46
C LEU A 33 5.45 1.93 -4.81
N GLU A 34 5.20 3.11 -5.38
CA GLU A 34 5.85 3.57 -6.62
C GLU A 34 7.37 3.70 -6.48
N LEU A 35 7.82 4.24 -5.35
CA LEU A 35 9.25 4.37 -5.06
C LEU A 35 9.91 2.99 -4.87
N PHE A 36 9.24 2.06 -4.18
CA PHE A 36 9.68 0.68 -4.05
C PHE A 36 9.80 -0.02 -5.41
N GLU A 37 8.79 0.11 -6.27
CA GLU A 37 8.78 -0.48 -7.62
C GLU A 37 9.93 0.07 -8.47
N SER A 38 10.13 1.40 -8.44
CA SER A 38 11.20 2.08 -9.15
C SER A 38 12.58 1.65 -8.66
N GLY A 39 12.72 1.36 -7.37
CA GLY A 39 13.95 0.83 -6.77
C GLY A 39 14.28 -0.60 -7.18
N ASN A 40 13.27 -1.40 -7.57
CA ASN A 40 13.39 -2.78 -8.04
C ASN A 40 14.26 -3.67 -7.13
N ILE A 41 14.03 -3.58 -5.81
CA ILE A 41 14.84 -4.26 -4.79
C ILE A 41 14.33 -5.66 -4.40
N GLY A 42 13.14 -6.04 -4.86
CA GLY A 42 12.57 -7.39 -4.66
C GLY A 42 11.07 -7.46 -4.90
N GLY A 43 10.47 -8.61 -4.55
CA GLY A 43 9.03 -8.85 -4.70
C GLY A 43 8.25 -8.42 -3.46
N LEU A 44 7.23 -7.58 -3.61
CA LEU A 44 6.42 -7.11 -2.50
C LEU A 44 5.66 -8.26 -1.82
N VAL A 45 5.65 -8.26 -0.49
CA VAL A 45 4.87 -9.21 0.34
C VAL A 45 3.73 -8.50 1.07
N GLY A 46 3.93 -7.24 1.43
CA GLY A 46 2.93 -6.46 2.12
C GLY A 46 3.50 -5.13 2.58
N PHE A 47 2.64 -4.30 3.16
CA PHE A 47 3.05 -3.03 3.73
C PHE A 47 2.20 -2.65 4.93
N GLN A 48 2.70 -1.70 5.71
CA GLN A 48 1.91 -0.95 6.67
C GLN A 48 2.23 0.53 6.56
N THR A 49 1.20 1.35 6.49
CA THR A 49 1.29 2.80 6.52
C THR A 49 0.58 3.31 7.76
N PHE A 50 1.24 4.16 8.51
CA PHE A 50 0.67 4.84 9.67
C PHE A 50 0.83 6.34 9.52
N LYS A 51 -0.24 7.08 9.84
CA LYS A 51 -0.18 8.53 9.93
C LYS A 51 0.37 8.94 11.29
N ALA A 52 1.34 9.84 11.31
CA ALA A 52 1.80 10.52 12.52
C ALA A 52 1.71 12.03 12.27
N ASP A 53 0.70 12.67 12.87
CA ASP A 53 0.43 14.11 12.72
C ASP A 53 0.31 14.55 11.25
N ASP A 54 1.23 15.37 10.75
CA ASP A 54 1.26 15.91 9.38
C ASP A 54 2.14 15.07 8.42
N GLU A 55 2.61 13.92 8.87
CA GLU A 55 3.45 12.99 8.12
C GLU A 55 2.84 11.58 8.10
N ALA A 56 3.42 10.70 7.30
CA ALA A 56 3.15 9.28 7.34
C ALA A 56 4.43 8.50 7.18
N ALA A 57 4.50 7.34 7.82
CA ALA A 57 5.60 6.41 7.62
C ALA A 57 5.04 5.09 7.06
N VAL A 58 5.77 4.54 6.10
CA VAL A 58 5.42 3.32 5.38
C VAL A 58 6.52 2.30 5.61
N LYS A 59 6.13 1.10 6.03
CA LYS A 59 7.01 -0.08 6.13
C LYS A 59 6.58 -1.05 5.05
N LEU A 60 7.42 -1.33 4.06
CA LEU A 60 7.16 -2.36 3.05
C LEU A 60 7.97 -3.62 3.37
N THR A 61 7.28 -4.75 3.45
CA THR A 61 7.87 -6.08 3.52
C THR A 61 8.04 -6.62 2.11
N TYR A 62 9.23 -7.13 1.79
CA TYR A 62 9.52 -7.70 0.49
C TYR A 62 10.42 -8.94 0.61
N MET A 63 10.37 -9.81 -0.40
CA MET A 63 11.37 -10.86 -0.59
C MET A 63 12.48 -10.30 -1.48
N ASP A 64 13.70 -10.25 -0.97
CA ASP A 64 14.86 -9.86 -1.77
C ASP A 64 15.20 -10.94 -2.82
N ASN A 65 16.15 -10.63 -3.71
CA ASN A 65 16.56 -11.53 -4.78
C ASN A 65 17.20 -12.85 -4.29
N SER A 66 17.55 -12.95 -3.01
CA SER A 66 18.05 -14.19 -2.38
C SER A 66 16.92 -15.05 -1.80
N GLY A 67 15.68 -14.57 -1.82
CA GLY A 67 14.54 -15.19 -1.15
C GLY A 67 14.48 -14.91 0.34
N THR A 68 15.15 -13.86 0.83
CA THR A 68 15.09 -13.44 2.23
C THR A 68 14.04 -12.36 2.40
N ALA A 69 13.13 -12.52 3.37
CA ALA A 69 12.16 -11.50 3.70
C ALA A 69 12.83 -10.34 4.45
N ARG A 70 12.59 -9.12 3.98
CA ARG A 70 13.16 -7.88 4.50
C ARG A 70 12.11 -6.80 4.62
N VAL A 71 12.42 -5.77 5.40
CA VAL A 71 11.57 -4.59 5.52
C VAL A 71 12.37 -3.35 5.18
N VAL A 72 11.78 -2.47 4.38
CA VAL A 72 12.28 -1.13 4.11
C VAL A 72 11.27 -0.10 4.61
N GLY A 73 11.77 1.00 5.15
CA GLY A 73 10.99 2.13 5.65
C GLY A 73 11.05 3.34 4.73
N TYR A 74 9.93 4.05 4.62
CA TYR A 74 9.81 5.32 3.91
C TYR A 74 9.13 6.34 4.79
N ASP A 75 9.65 7.56 4.78
CA ASP A 75 9.06 8.72 5.44
C ASP A 75 8.40 9.60 4.38
N CYS A 76 7.11 9.86 4.54
CA CYS A 76 6.26 10.54 3.58
C CYS A 76 5.68 11.82 4.17
N HIS A 77 5.70 12.88 3.37
CA HIS A 77 5.16 14.19 3.72
C HIS A 77 4.22 14.69 2.62
N PHE A 78 3.27 15.54 2.99
CA PHE A 78 2.17 15.94 2.11
C PHE A 78 2.35 17.36 1.59
N HIS A 79 2.15 17.54 0.29
CA HIS A 79 2.12 18.85 -0.36
C HIS A 79 0.72 19.13 -0.90
N ALA A 80 0.31 20.40 -0.84
CA ALA A 80 -0.91 20.87 -1.47
C ALA A 80 -0.56 21.58 -2.79
N HIS A 81 -1.12 21.09 -3.89
CA HIS A 81 -1.02 21.70 -5.21
C HIS A 81 -2.41 22.15 -5.66
N GLY A 82 -2.83 23.33 -5.19
CA GLY A 82 -4.21 23.81 -5.37
C GLY A 82 -5.18 22.97 -4.54
N ASP A 83 -6.14 22.33 -5.21
CA ASP A 83 -7.13 21.45 -4.58
C ASP A 83 -6.67 19.99 -4.45
N ALA A 84 -5.48 19.66 -4.99
CA ALA A 84 -4.91 18.32 -4.93
C ALA A 84 -3.94 18.17 -3.74
N GLN A 85 -4.00 17.02 -3.07
CA GLN A 85 -2.94 16.56 -2.17
C GLN A 85 -2.06 15.54 -2.87
N GLU A 86 -0.75 15.67 -2.66
CA GLU A 86 0.27 14.75 -3.12
C GLU A 86 1.10 14.30 -1.92
N ALA A 87 1.51 13.03 -1.90
CA ALA A 87 2.45 12.50 -0.92
C ALA A 87 3.80 12.31 -1.60
N HIS A 88 4.87 12.82 -0.99
CA HIS A 88 6.23 12.57 -1.43
C HIS A 88 6.96 11.78 -0.35
N CYS A 89 7.50 10.63 -0.72
CA CYS A 89 8.20 9.72 0.17
C CYS A 89 9.70 9.71 -0.11
N HIS A 90 10.49 9.54 0.95
CA HIS A 90 11.93 9.37 0.90
C HIS A 90 12.32 8.03 1.52
N ASP A 91 13.40 7.42 1.02
CA ASP A 91 14.01 6.27 1.68
C ASP A 91 14.43 6.65 3.10
N SER A 92 13.88 5.94 4.09
CA SER A 92 14.17 6.21 5.50
C SER A 92 15.23 5.24 6.04
N ALA A 93 15.02 3.93 5.87
CA ALA A 93 15.94 2.92 6.37
C ALA A 93 15.67 1.50 5.81
N ASP A 94 16.73 0.69 5.69
CA ASP A 94 16.59 -0.78 5.74
C ASP A 94 16.33 -1.18 7.19
N LEU A 95 15.14 -1.72 7.44
CA LEU A 95 14.68 -2.13 8.77
C LEU A 95 15.06 -3.58 9.11
N GLY A 96 15.76 -4.26 8.19
CA GLY A 96 16.40 -5.55 8.42
C GLY A 96 15.59 -6.75 7.92
N VAL A 97 16.06 -7.94 8.33
CA VAL A 97 15.46 -9.23 7.97
C VAL A 97 14.31 -9.54 8.93
N ILE A 98 13.22 -10.08 8.38
CA ILE A 98 12.08 -10.55 9.17
C ILE A 98 11.74 -11.99 8.84
N ASP A 99 11.02 -12.65 9.74
CA ASP A 99 10.34 -13.90 9.43
C ASP A 99 9.05 -13.57 8.67
N SER A 100 8.93 -14.10 7.45
CA SER A 100 7.69 -14.06 6.68
C SER A 100 7.41 -15.45 6.12
N PRO A 101 6.16 -15.94 6.20
CA PRO A 101 5.83 -17.21 5.55
C PRO A 101 6.04 -17.10 4.04
N ALA A 102 6.54 -18.18 3.44
CA ALA A 102 6.63 -18.28 1.99
C ALA A 102 5.23 -18.13 1.38
N ASN A 103 5.14 -17.33 0.32
CA ASN A 103 3.92 -17.17 -0.45
C ASN A 103 4.03 -17.93 -1.77
N ASP A 104 3.07 -18.81 -2.03
CA ASP A 104 3.02 -19.59 -3.27
C ASP A 104 2.63 -18.74 -4.49
N ILE A 105 1.99 -17.58 -4.24
CA ILE A 105 1.57 -16.60 -5.24
C ILE A 105 2.14 -15.25 -4.81
N SER A 106 2.83 -14.58 -5.73
CA SER A 106 3.31 -13.21 -5.54
C SER A 106 2.44 -12.27 -6.36
N PHE A 107 1.95 -11.22 -5.71
CA PHE A 107 1.28 -10.11 -6.34
C PHE A 107 2.28 -8.96 -6.57
N SER A 108 2.10 -8.25 -7.66
CA SER A 108 2.86 -7.05 -8.04
C SER A 108 2.39 -5.81 -7.27
N VAL A 109 3.16 -4.74 -7.37
CA VAL A 109 2.85 -3.45 -6.74
C VAL A 109 1.49 -2.90 -7.22
N ASP A 110 1.23 -2.99 -8.53
CA ASP A 110 -0.05 -2.60 -9.13
C ASP A 110 -1.25 -3.34 -8.51
N GLU A 111 -1.08 -4.62 -8.23
CA GLU A 111 -2.13 -5.46 -7.65
C GLU A 111 -2.41 -5.11 -6.18
N PHE A 112 -1.37 -4.71 -5.44
CA PHE A 112 -1.52 -4.13 -4.10
C PHE A 112 -2.23 -2.77 -4.15
N ALA A 113 -1.85 -1.88 -5.06
CA ALA A 113 -2.46 -0.57 -5.24
C ALA A 113 -3.94 -0.68 -5.65
N ALA A 114 -4.26 -1.58 -6.59
CA ALA A 114 -5.63 -1.88 -6.99
C ALA A 114 -6.45 -2.43 -5.81
N SER A 115 -5.90 -3.39 -5.07
CA SER A 115 -6.55 -3.96 -3.88
C SER A 115 -6.81 -2.91 -2.80
N LEU A 116 -5.90 -1.94 -2.62
CA LEU A 116 -6.08 -0.82 -1.72
C LEU A 116 -7.25 0.07 -2.16
N ALA A 117 -7.31 0.40 -3.45
CA ALA A 117 -8.39 1.23 -4.01
C ALA A 117 -9.77 0.58 -3.84
N TYR A 118 -9.89 -0.71 -4.16
CA TYR A 118 -11.15 -1.43 -3.95
C TYR A 118 -11.54 -1.50 -2.47
N SER A 119 -10.58 -1.77 -1.58
CA SER A 119 -10.84 -1.80 -0.14
C SER A 119 -11.27 -0.43 0.39
N ALA A 120 -10.62 0.65 -0.06
CA ALA A 120 -10.95 2.03 0.29
C ALA A 120 -12.34 2.44 -0.24
N ASP A 121 -12.70 2.05 -1.47
CA ASP A 121 -14.04 2.30 -2.02
C ASP A 121 -15.13 1.60 -1.18
N ILE A 122 -14.94 0.34 -0.80
CA ILE A 122 -15.90 -0.36 0.05
C ILE A 122 -15.99 0.30 1.43
N PHE A 123 -14.84 0.70 1.99
CA PHE A 123 -14.77 1.38 3.28
C PHE A 123 -15.56 2.69 3.27
N THR A 124 -15.29 3.58 2.31
CA THR A 124 -15.93 4.90 2.24
C THR A 124 -17.44 4.83 2.02
N ARG A 125 -17.91 3.83 1.25
CA ARG A 125 -19.35 3.63 1.00
C ARG A 125 -20.11 3.03 2.17
N LYS A 126 -19.44 2.28 3.07
CA LYS A 126 -20.14 1.41 4.05
C LYS A 126 -19.71 1.57 5.51
N ILE A 127 -18.61 2.27 5.79
CA ILE A 127 -17.97 2.26 7.11
C ILE A 127 -17.77 3.69 7.59
N ALA A 128 -16.83 4.44 7.01
CA ALA A 128 -16.50 5.79 7.44
C ALA A 128 -15.80 6.58 6.32
N PRO A 129 -15.74 7.92 6.39
CA PRO A 129 -14.94 8.72 5.46
C PRO A 129 -13.46 8.32 5.47
N LEU A 130 -12.81 8.30 4.31
CA LEU A 130 -11.39 7.90 4.18
C LEU A 130 -10.44 8.82 4.95
N SER A 131 -10.80 10.08 5.11
CA SER A 131 -10.06 11.05 5.93
C SER A 131 -9.90 10.66 7.39
N GLN A 132 -10.67 9.67 7.88
CA GLN A 132 -10.56 9.14 9.25
C GLN A 132 -9.61 7.94 9.37
N ILE A 133 -9.08 7.41 8.27
CA ILE A 133 -8.11 6.31 8.30
C ILE A 133 -6.81 6.80 8.92
N THR A 134 -6.32 6.05 9.92
CA THR A 134 -5.05 6.31 10.61
C THR A 134 -3.98 5.28 10.27
N ASN A 135 -4.39 4.07 9.87
CA ASN A 135 -3.48 2.98 9.52
C ASN A 135 -4.05 2.13 8.40
N VAL A 136 -3.20 1.79 7.42
CA VAL A 136 -3.46 0.78 6.41
C VAL A 136 -2.42 -0.31 6.56
N LYS A 137 -2.85 -1.56 6.58
CA LYS A 137 -1.96 -2.70 6.53
C LYS A 137 -2.45 -3.66 5.46
N MET A 138 -1.56 -4.07 4.57
CA MET A 138 -1.85 -5.05 3.52
C MET A 138 -0.78 -6.12 3.44
N TRP A 139 -1.18 -7.36 3.16
CA TRP A 139 -0.25 -8.47 3.01
C TRP A 139 -0.85 -9.57 2.16
N GLN A 140 -0.01 -10.26 1.41
CA GLN A 140 -0.43 -11.42 0.64
C GLN A 140 -0.28 -12.70 1.46
N THR A 141 -1.26 -13.60 1.32
CA THR A 141 -1.21 -14.96 1.85
C THR A 141 -2.33 -15.81 1.23
N GLY A 142 -2.05 -17.09 0.96
CA GLY A 142 -3.06 -18.05 0.52
C GLY A 142 -3.78 -17.66 -0.77
N GLY A 143 -3.08 -17.01 -1.70
CA GLY A 143 -3.63 -16.60 -3.00
C GLY A 143 -4.54 -15.37 -2.97
N GLY A 144 -4.51 -14.58 -1.90
CA GLY A 144 -5.19 -13.30 -1.83
C GLY A 144 -4.34 -12.23 -1.14
N ILE A 145 -4.78 -10.98 -1.29
CA ILE A 145 -4.26 -9.82 -0.59
C ILE A 145 -5.26 -9.45 0.50
N TRP A 146 -4.80 -9.45 1.74
CA TRP A 146 -5.60 -9.09 2.90
C TRP A 146 -5.30 -7.64 3.27
N ALA A 147 -6.32 -6.92 3.71
CA ALA A 147 -6.19 -5.53 4.13
C ALA A 147 -6.86 -5.28 5.48
N THR A 148 -6.24 -4.45 6.30
CA THR A 148 -6.84 -3.88 7.50
C THR A 148 -6.75 -2.36 7.42
N LEU A 149 -7.91 -1.71 7.42
CA LEU A 149 -8.05 -0.26 7.50
C LEU A 149 -8.49 0.11 8.91
N THR A 150 -7.63 0.83 9.63
CA THR A 150 -7.93 1.34 10.98
C THR A 150 -8.35 2.79 10.88
N HIS A 151 -9.40 3.17 11.61
CA HIS A 151 -9.91 4.52 11.67
C HIS A 151 -10.35 4.91 13.08
N ASN A 152 -10.42 6.21 13.35
CA ASN A 152 -10.90 6.74 14.62
C ASN A 152 -12.43 6.88 14.62
N ALA A 153 -13.12 6.18 15.52
CA ALA A 153 -14.58 6.23 15.65
C ALA A 153 -15.06 6.99 16.90
N GLY A 154 -14.36 8.06 17.29
CA GLY A 154 -14.67 8.91 18.45
C GLY A 154 -14.45 8.24 19.83
N ALA A 155 -14.78 6.95 19.97
CA ALA A 155 -14.61 6.14 21.18
C ALA A 155 -13.33 5.28 21.18
N GLY A 156 -12.54 5.34 20.11
CA GLY A 156 -11.30 4.57 19.95
C GLY A 156 -11.04 4.18 18.50
N GLU A 157 -9.99 3.39 18.30
CA GLU A 157 -9.63 2.84 17.00
C GLU A 157 -10.51 1.65 16.63
N VAL A 158 -11.01 1.64 15.39
CA VAL A 158 -11.82 0.56 14.84
C VAL A 158 -11.14 0.01 13.59
N LYS A 159 -11.01 -1.32 13.55
CA LYS A 159 -10.38 -2.05 12.43
C LYS A 159 -11.44 -2.62 11.51
N SER A 160 -11.26 -2.42 10.21
CA SER A 160 -12.08 -3.00 9.15
C SER A 160 -11.20 -3.89 8.28
N HIS A 161 -11.62 -5.14 8.10
CA HIS A 161 -10.83 -6.15 7.39
C HIS A 161 -11.41 -6.43 6.02
N PHE A 162 -10.53 -6.67 5.06
CA PHE A 162 -10.87 -7.00 3.69
C PHE A 162 -9.98 -8.14 3.17
N MET A 163 -10.51 -8.89 2.22
CA MET A 163 -9.75 -9.88 1.44
C MET A 163 -10.03 -9.64 -0.03
N CYS A 164 -8.97 -9.45 -0.78
CA CYS A 164 -8.95 -9.27 -2.22
C CYS A 164 -8.37 -10.51 -2.87
N HIS A 165 -9.02 -11.01 -3.91
CA HIS A 165 -8.57 -12.16 -4.68
C HIS A 165 -8.77 -11.92 -6.17
N MET A 166 -7.97 -12.59 -6.99
CA MET A 166 -8.06 -12.51 -8.44
C MET A 166 -9.17 -13.41 -8.97
N HIS A 167 -10.05 -12.84 -9.79
CA HIS A 167 -11.09 -13.55 -10.55
C HIS A 167 -10.82 -13.38 -12.05
N GLY A 168 -10.01 -14.28 -12.61
CA GLY A 168 -9.57 -14.15 -14.00
C GLY A 168 -8.60 -12.99 -14.16
N ASP A 169 -9.06 -11.88 -14.74
CA ASP A 169 -8.28 -10.69 -15.06
C ASP A 169 -8.58 -9.47 -14.18
N HIS A 170 -9.45 -9.60 -13.17
CA HIS A 170 -9.80 -8.51 -12.27
C HIS A 170 -9.71 -8.90 -10.80
N PHE A 171 -9.46 -7.90 -9.95
CA PHE A 171 -9.54 -8.02 -8.50
C PHE A 171 -10.97 -7.87 -8.01
N ASP A 172 -11.32 -8.71 -7.04
CA ASP A 172 -12.55 -8.61 -6.29
C ASP A 172 -12.23 -8.57 -4.79
N CYS A 173 -12.73 -7.56 -4.08
CA CYS A 173 -12.47 -7.36 -2.66
C CYS A 173 -13.73 -7.47 -1.83
N HIS A 174 -13.64 -8.22 -0.73
CA HIS A 174 -14.75 -8.50 0.18
C HIS A 174 -14.44 -8.01 1.58
N ARG A 175 -15.48 -7.60 2.32
CA ARG A 175 -15.34 -7.42 3.77
C ARG A 175 -15.09 -8.78 4.43
N SER A 176 -14.06 -8.85 5.25
CA SER A 176 -13.78 -9.98 6.12
C SER A 176 -14.22 -9.68 7.55
N ARG A 177 -14.48 -10.74 8.31
CA ARG A 177 -14.75 -10.67 9.76
C ARG A 177 -13.50 -10.71 10.61
N ASN A 178 -12.36 -11.08 10.03
CA ASN A 178 -11.08 -11.24 10.71
C ASN A 178 -9.96 -10.68 9.81
N PRO A 179 -8.78 -10.34 10.37
CA PRO A 179 -7.69 -9.76 9.59
C PRO A 179 -7.24 -10.66 8.44
N GLY A 180 -7.39 -11.98 8.57
CA GLY A 180 -6.84 -12.96 7.64
C GLY A 180 -5.70 -13.76 8.28
N PRO A 181 -5.21 -14.79 7.60
CA PRO A 181 -4.07 -15.56 8.09
C PRO A 181 -2.80 -14.70 8.08
N ASN A 182 -1.85 -15.03 8.95
CA ASN A 182 -0.48 -14.48 8.94
C ASN A 182 -0.40 -12.95 8.90
N GLU A 183 -1.35 -12.24 9.52
CA GLU A 183 -1.31 -10.78 9.61
C GLU A 183 0.04 -10.32 10.22
N PRO A 184 0.88 -9.54 9.51
CA PRO A 184 2.28 -9.30 9.87
C PRO A 184 2.55 -9.04 11.35
N ARG A 185 2.37 -7.86 11.96
CA ARG A 185 2.88 -7.47 13.30
C ARG A 185 4.25 -6.82 13.15
N TYR A 186 4.18 -5.60 12.66
CA TYR A 186 5.30 -4.67 12.73
C TYR A 186 5.37 -4.16 14.17
N GLN A 187 6.58 -3.99 14.70
CA GLN A 187 6.75 -3.31 15.99
C GLN A 187 6.25 -1.86 15.82
N GLU A 188 5.37 -1.45 16.73
CA GLU A 188 4.86 -0.07 16.87
C GLU A 188 5.94 0.82 17.49
#